data_AF-A0AAN7ZN88-F1
#
_entry.id   AF-A0AAN7ZN88-F1
#
_cell.length_a   1.000
_cell.length_b   1.000
_cell.length_c   1.000
_cell.angle_alpha   90.00
_cell.angle_beta   90.00
_cell.angle_gamma   90.00
#
_symmetry.space_group_name_H-M   'P 1'
#
loop_
_entity.id
_entity.type
_entity.pdbx_description
1 polymer ?
#
loop_
_entity_poly.entity_id
_entity_poly.type
_entity_poly.pdbx_seq_one_letter_code
_entity_poly.pdbx_strand_id
1 'polypeptide(L)'
;MFYAANFNAYVHKKVILTVGVVGTPQLLMLSGIGQQVHFDELGIAVVQSLPVGQNLQDSPGYFSLHCSSNYVRLSETWDKIFADYLERHGTLTIAFNAEAIAYVSAPSSGLPEIELILIPSNNSNSFVTIAFHYTDENFNAISLPLN
;
A
#
# COMPACT_ATOMS: atom_id res chain seq x y z
N MET A 1 -32.85 -7.95 -9.83
CA MET A 1 -32.45 -7.78 -11.24
C MET A 1 -32.21 -6.29 -11.44
N PHE A 2 -30.96 -5.82 -11.38
CA PHE A 2 -30.65 -4.40 -11.55
C PHE A 2 -30.51 -4.12 -13.05
N TYR A 3 -31.32 -3.20 -13.57
CA TYR A 3 -31.23 -2.75 -14.96
C TYR A 3 -30.14 -1.67 -15.01
N ALA A 4 -29.04 -1.91 -15.72
CA ALA A 4 -28.02 -0.89 -15.94
C ALA A 4 -28.51 0.08 -17.01
N ALA A 5 -28.71 1.34 -16.64
CA ALA A 5 -29.00 2.41 -17.60
C ALA A 5 -27.67 2.94 -18.17
N ASN A 6 -27.59 3.03 -19.50
CA ASN A 6 -26.45 3.64 -20.19
C ASN A 6 -26.68 5.14 -20.32
N PHE A 7 -25.68 5.95 -19.98
CA PHE A 7 -25.70 7.41 -20.12
C PHE A 7 -24.56 7.87 -21.02
N ASN A 8 -24.84 8.86 -21.89
CA ASN A 8 -23.85 9.52 -22.70
C ASN A 8 -23.62 10.94 -22.18
N ALA A 9 -22.37 11.33 -21.99
CA ALA A 9 -21.97 12.69 -21.65
C ALA A 9 -21.02 13.22 -22.74
N TYR A 10 -21.24 14.47 -23.16
CA TYR A 10 -20.47 15.13 -24.22
C TYR A 10 -19.60 16.23 -23.62
N VAL A 11 -18.39 16.41 -24.17
CA VAL A 11 -17.43 17.42 -23.70
C VAL A 11 -16.93 18.27 -24.87
N HIS A 12 -16.77 19.58 -24.66
CA HIS A 12 -16.29 20.50 -25.70
C HIS A 12 -14.77 20.65 -25.75
N LYS A 13 -14.06 20.26 -24.68
CA LYS A 13 -12.61 20.47 -24.55
C LYS A 13 -11.84 19.16 -24.44
N LYS A 14 -11.78 18.60 -23.23
CA LYS A 14 -10.93 17.43 -22.91
C LYS A 14 -11.59 16.58 -21.83
N VAL A 15 -11.29 15.28 -21.86
CA VAL A 15 -11.58 14.34 -20.77
C VAL A 15 -10.30 14.11 -20.00
N ILE A 16 -10.37 14.12 -18.66
CA ILE A 16 -9.28 13.75 -17.76
C ILE A 16 -9.68 12.45 -17.08
N LEU A 17 -8.82 11.42 -17.16
CA LEU A 17 -9.06 10.13 -16.53
C LEU A 17 -8.33 10.07 -15.19
N THR A 18 -9.04 9.71 -14.12
CA THR A 18 -8.52 9.61 -12.75
C THR A 18 -8.97 8.32 -12.06
N VAL A 19 -9.01 7.21 -12.80
CA VAL A 19 -9.54 5.91 -12.33
C VAL A 19 -8.44 5.00 -11.74
N GLY A 20 -7.33 5.62 -11.28
CA GLY A 20 -6.18 4.91 -10.72
C GLY A 20 -5.35 4.12 -11.74
N VAL A 21 -4.28 3.47 -11.26
CA VAL A 21 -3.29 2.76 -12.10
C VAL A 21 -3.84 1.52 -12.80
N VAL A 22 -4.93 0.94 -12.29
CA VAL A 22 -5.61 -0.23 -12.89
C VAL A 22 -6.75 0.21 -13.82
N GLY A 23 -7.64 1.11 -13.35
CA GLY A 23 -8.83 1.49 -14.10
C GLY A 23 -8.56 2.39 -15.30
N THR A 24 -7.54 3.26 -15.21
CA THR A 24 -7.19 4.17 -16.31
C THR A 24 -6.73 3.43 -17.58
N PRO A 25 -5.75 2.49 -17.54
CA PRO A 25 -5.37 1.75 -18.74
C PRO A 25 -6.51 0.86 -19.26
N GLN A 26 -7.33 0.28 -18.37
CA GLN A 26 -8.51 -0.49 -18.80
C GLN A 26 -9.48 0.35 -19.61
N LEU A 27 -9.84 1.54 -19.12
CA LEU A 27 -10.79 2.43 -19.80
C LEU A 27 -10.25 2.93 -21.15
N LEU A 28 -8.94 3.21 -21.23
CA LEU A 28 -8.29 3.56 -22.49
C LEU A 28 -8.34 2.41 -23.50
N MET A 29 -8.02 1.19 -23.07
CA MET A 29 -8.09 0.00 -23.94
C MET A 29 -9.52 -0.26 -24.43
N LEU A 30 -10.52 -0.18 -23.55
CA LEU A 30 -11.94 -0.29 -23.95
C LEU A 30 -12.39 0.84 -24.89
N SER A 31 -11.68 1.96 -24.91
CA SER A 31 -11.90 3.08 -25.83
C SER A 31 -11.08 2.96 -27.13
N GLY A 32 -10.40 1.83 -27.36
CA GLY A 32 -9.56 1.59 -28.55
C GLY A 32 -8.17 2.23 -28.50
N ILE A 33 -7.69 2.64 -27.32
CA ILE A 33 -6.36 3.24 -27.12
C ILE A 33 -5.47 2.27 -26.33
N GLY A 34 -4.52 1.61 -26.98
CA GLY A 34 -3.71 0.54 -26.40
C GLY A 34 -2.97 -0.27 -27.48
N GLN A 35 -2.30 -1.36 -27.12
CA GLN A 35 -1.55 -2.14 -28.11
C GLN A 35 -2.50 -2.90 -29.04
N GLN A 36 -2.26 -2.81 -30.35
CA GLN A 36 -3.12 -3.38 -31.37
C GLN A 36 -3.44 -4.88 -31.16
N VAL A 37 -2.46 -5.66 -30.71
CA VAL A 37 -2.61 -7.10 -30.42
C VAL A 37 -3.75 -7.41 -29.44
N HIS A 38 -4.06 -6.50 -28.51
CA HIS A 38 -5.13 -6.71 -27.52
C HIS A 38 -6.53 -6.51 -28.10
N PHE A 39 -6.66 -5.87 -29.27
CA PHE A 39 -7.95 -5.47 -29.82
C PHE A 39 -8.49 -6.44 -30.86
N ASP A 40 -7.60 -7.11 -31.60
CA ASP A 40 -7.98 -8.06 -32.66
C ASP A 40 -8.83 -9.22 -32.12
N GLU A 41 -8.52 -9.71 -30.92
CA GLU A 41 -9.27 -10.79 -30.25
C GLU A 41 -10.62 -10.34 -29.69
N LEU A 42 -10.79 -9.03 -29.45
CA LEU A 42 -11.97 -8.45 -28.77
C LEU A 42 -12.92 -7.72 -29.74
N GLY A 43 -12.55 -7.59 -31.02
CA GLY A 43 -13.34 -6.86 -32.01
C GLY A 43 -13.46 -5.36 -31.74
N ILE A 44 -12.49 -4.78 -31.02
CA ILE A 44 -12.45 -3.35 -30.68
C ILE A 44 -11.75 -2.59 -31.81
N ALA A 45 -12.37 -1.51 -32.31
CA ALA A 45 -11.73 -0.67 -33.29
C ALA A 45 -10.57 0.12 -32.67
N VAL A 46 -9.39 0.05 -33.29
CA VAL A 46 -8.21 0.76 -32.81
C VAL A 46 -8.32 2.25 -33.16
N VAL A 47 -8.35 3.10 -32.14
CA VAL A 47 -8.27 4.57 -32.27
C VAL A 47 -6.81 5.00 -32.33
N GLN A 48 -5.97 4.47 -31.43
CA GLN A 48 -4.55 4.80 -31.36
C GLN A 48 -3.74 3.65 -30.73
N SER A 49 -2.66 3.22 -31.40
CA SER A 49 -1.75 2.19 -30.86
C SER A 49 -0.70 2.80 -29.93
N LEU A 50 -0.75 2.48 -28.64
CA LEU A 50 0.15 2.97 -27.58
C LEU A 50 0.42 1.87 -26.53
N PRO A 51 1.56 1.91 -25.79
CA PRO A 51 1.88 0.92 -24.75
C PRO A 51 1.09 1.15 -23.44
N VAL A 52 -0.24 1.25 -23.54
CA VAL A 52 -1.15 1.42 -22.40
C VAL A 52 -1.14 0.16 -21.54
N GLY A 53 -1.14 0.34 -20.21
CA GLY A 53 -1.16 -0.77 -19.25
C GLY A 53 0.21 -1.43 -19.00
N GLN A 54 1.27 -0.95 -19.66
CA GLN A 54 2.64 -1.38 -19.38
C GLN A 54 3.30 -0.55 -18.28
N ASN A 55 4.44 -1.03 -17.78
CA ASN A 55 5.25 -0.36 -16.75
C ASN A 55 4.47 -0.11 -15.44
N LEU A 56 3.63 -1.07 -15.03
CA LEU A 56 3.12 -1.09 -13.66
C LEU A 56 4.31 -1.31 -12.73
N GLN A 57 4.52 -0.36 -11.82
CA GLN A 57 5.50 -0.47 -10.77
C GLN A 57 4.76 -0.60 -9.46
N ASP A 58 5.22 -1.55 -8.66
CA ASP A 58 4.73 -1.79 -7.30
C ASP A 58 5.93 -1.94 -6.38
N SER A 59 5.73 -1.68 -5.10
CA SER A 59 6.74 -1.80 -4.05
C SER A 59 6.29 -2.90 -3.08
N PRO A 60 6.61 -4.17 -3.38
CA PRO A 60 6.19 -5.28 -2.52
C PRO A 60 6.82 -5.12 -1.13
N GLY A 61 5.97 -5.13 -0.10
CA GLY A 61 6.41 -5.06 1.30
C GLY A 61 6.74 -6.44 1.87
N TYR A 62 7.71 -6.48 2.78
CA TYR A 62 8.05 -7.67 3.57
C TYR A 62 8.08 -7.33 5.06
N PHE A 63 7.29 -8.06 5.86
CA PHE A 63 7.08 -7.80 7.29
C PHE A 63 7.63 -8.97 8.13
N SER A 64 8.95 -9.03 8.32
CA SER A 64 9.57 -10.05 9.19
C SER A 64 10.96 -9.67 9.69
N LEU A 65 11.45 -8.47 9.37
CA LEU A 65 12.73 -8.00 9.92
C LEU A 65 12.48 -7.51 11.34
N HIS A 66 12.81 -8.35 12.32
CA HIS A 66 12.67 -8.03 13.73
C HIS A 66 14.03 -7.66 14.34
N CYS A 67 14.07 -6.54 15.05
CA CYS A 67 15.20 -6.15 15.87
C CYS A 67 14.72 -5.96 17.31
N SER A 68 15.28 -6.74 18.23
CA SER A 68 15.03 -6.57 19.66
C SER A 68 15.96 -5.50 20.24
N SER A 69 15.44 -4.73 21.18
CA SER A 69 16.17 -3.71 21.93
C SER A 69 15.84 -3.88 23.41
N ASN A 70 16.76 -3.48 24.29
CA ASN A 70 16.52 -3.40 25.73
C ASN A 70 15.76 -2.12 26.14
N TYR A 71 15.28 -1.34 25.16
CA TYR A 71 14.46 -0.16 25.39
C TYR A 71 13.05 -0.54 25.84
N VAL A 72 12.66 -0.10 27.04
CA VAL A 72 11.30 -0.26 27.57
C VAL A 72 10.55 1.06 27.39
N ARG A 73 9.47 1.04 26.59
CA ARG A 73 8.54 2.15 26.49
C ARG A 73 7.39 1.96 27.48
N LEU A 74 7.22 2.92 28.38
CA LEU A 74 6.06 2.93 29.28
C LEU A 74 4.80 3.21 28.46
N SER A 75 3.75 2.41 28.63
CA SER A 75 2.46 2.70 28.00
C SER A 75 1.74 3.78 28.80
N GLU A 76 1.27 4.81 28.11
CA GLU A 76 0.36 5.80 28.67
C GLU A 76 -1.04 5.18 28.90
N THR A 77 -1.86 5.81 29.74
CA THR A 77 -3.26 5.37 29.90
C THR A 77 -4.06 5.69 28.63
N TRP A 78 -5.10 4.87 28.36
CA TRP A 78 -5.99 5.11 27.23
C TRP A 78 -6.63 6.50 27.26
N ASP A 79 -7.03 7.00 28.44
CA ASP A 79 -7.63 8.32 28.58
C ASP A 79 -6.71 9.43 28.07
N LYS A 80 -5.41 9.34 28.38
CA LYS A 80 -4.43 10.31 27.90
C LYS A 80 -4.17 10.15 26.40
N ILE A 81 -3.99 8.91 25.92
CA ILE A 81 -3.80 8.63 24.48
C ILE A 81 -4.96 9.20 23.64
N PHE A 82 -6.20 9.04 24.12
CA PHE A 82 -7.39 9.59 23.46
C PHE A 82 -7.45 11.11 23.56
N ALA A 83 -7.13 11.70 24.72
CA ALA A 83 -7.08 13.16 24.87
C ALA A 83 -6.07 13.81 23.91
N ASP A 84 -4.85 13.27 23.85
CA ASP A 84 -3.78 13.73 22.94
C ASP A 84 -4.24 13.65 21.47
N TYR A 85 -4.89 12.53 21.09
CA TYR A 85 -5.43 12.35 19.73
C TYR A 85 -6.47 13.41 19.36
N LEU A 86 -7.40 13.72 20.27
CA LEU A 86 -8.41 14.75 20.05
C LEU A 86 -7.79 16.14 19.87
N GLU A 87 -6.64 16.38 20.50
CA GLU A 87 -5.82 17.58 20.32
C GLU A 87 -4.90 17.53 19.09
N ARG A 88 -4.99 16.48 18.27
CA ARG A 88 -4.19 16.24 17.06
C ARG A 88 -2.69 16.07 17.34
N HIS A 89 -2.33 15.47 18.47
CA HIS A 89 -0.99 14.99 18.76
C HIS A 89 -1.02 13.58 19.38
N GLY A 90 0.15 13.03 19.74
CA GLY A 90 0.24 11.70 20.33
C GLY A 90 0.21 10.53 19.33
N THR A 91 0.32 9.31 19.85
CA THR A 91 0.63 8.10 19.07
C THR A 91 -0.44 7.73 18.05
N LEU A 92 -1.71 8.00 18.33
CA LEU A 92 -2.82 7.69 17.40
C LEU A 92 -2.86 8.61 16.17
N THR A 93 -2.08 9.69 16.16
CA THR A 93 -1.94 10.55 14.96
C THR A 93 -0.87 10.04 13.99
N ILE A 94 -0.08 9.04 14.38
CA ILE A 94 1.01 8.48 13.58
C ILE A 94 0.44 7.39 12.66
N ALA A 95 0.52 7.60 11.35
CA ALA A 95 0.10 6.61 10.37
C ALA A 95 0.92 5.32 10.50
N PHE A 96 0.24 4.17 10.59
CA PHE A 96 0.85 2.85 10.74
C PHE A 96 1.79 2.69 11.95
N ASN A 97 1.76 3.61 12.93
CA ASN A 97 2.77 3.71 13.99
C ASN A 97 4.22 3.75 13.46
N ALA A 98 4.44 4.24 12.24
CA ALA A 98 5.77 4.35 11.67
C ALA A 98 6.56 5.45 12.40
N GLU A 99 7.60 5.05 13.14
CA GLU A 99 8.44 6.00 13.89
C GLU A 99 9.66 6.48 13.07
N ALA A 100 10.08 5.70 12.08
CA ALA A 100 11.11 6.10 11.13
C ALA A 100 10.90 5.46 9.77
N ILE A 101 11.29 6.19 8.73
CA ILE A 101 11.32 5.73 7.34
C ILE A 101 12.72 5.99 6.81
N ALA A 102 13.33 4.97 6.21
CA ALA A 102 14.62 5.07 5.56
C ALA A 102 14.56 4.46 4.16
N TYR A 103 15.25 5.09 3.21
CA TYR A 103 15.44 4.56 1.87
C TYR A 103 16.86 4.05 1.75
N VAL A 104 17.01 2.78 1.40
CA VAL A 104 18.32 2.14 1.23
C VAL A 104 18.51 1.78 -0.25
N SER A 105 19.65 2.18 -0.79
CA SER A 105 20.08 1.77 -2.12
C SER A 105 20.83 0.45 -2.02
N ALA A 106 20.48 -0.52 -2.87
CA ALA A 106 21.34 -1.67 -3.08
C ALA A 106 22.63 -1.20 -3.79
N PRO A 107 23.78 -1.85 -3.53
CA PRO A 107 25.07 -1.46 -4.12
C PRO A 107 25.09 -1.39 -5.66
N SER A 108 24.14 -2.01 -6.34
CA SER A 108 24.16 -2.25 -7.79
C SER A 108 23.36 -1.26 -8.66
N SER A 109 22.45 -0.45 -8.13
CA SER A 109 21.44 0.22 -8.98
C SER A 109 21.34 1.75 -8.89
N GLY A 110 21.96 2.40 -7.90
CA GLY A 110 21.97 3.86 -7.79
C GLY A 110 20.60 4.52 -7.55
N LEU A 111 19.52 3.74 -7.44
CA LEU A 111 18.17 4.17 -7.02
C LEU A 111 17.86 3.59 -5.63
N PRO A 112 17.00 4.23 -4.83
CA PRO A 112 16.50 3.61 -3.61
C PRO A 112 15.59 2.44 -4.00
N GLU A 113 16.01 1.22 -3.67
CA GLU A 113 15.26 0.00 -4.00
C GLU A 113 14.42 -0.49 -2.81
N ILE A 114 14.78 -0.09 -1.59
CA ILE A 114 14.16 -0.62 -0.37
C ILE A 114 13.73 0.55 0.51
N GLU A 115 12.42 0.63 0.76
CA GLU A 115 11.84 1.43 1.83
C GLU A 115 11.78 0.60 3.11
N LEU A 116 12.47 1.05 4.15
CA LEU A 116 12.42 0.46 5.48
C LEU A 116 11.51 1.33 6.35
N ILE A 117 10.39 0.74 6.77
CA ILE A 117 9.47 1.35 7.72
C ILE A 117 9.70 0.70 9.08
N LEU A 118 10.18 1.50 10.05
CA LEU A 118 10.37 1.03 11.42
C LEU A 118 9.08 1.24 12.20
N ILE A 119 8.48 0.13 12.61
CA ILE A 119 7.29 0.10 13.45
C ILE A 119 7.71 -0.52 14.78
N PRO A 120 7.73 0.25 15.89
CA PRO A 120 8.03 -0.30 17.21
C PRO A 120 6.91 -1.27 17.58
N SER A 121 7.32 -2.46 17.98
CA SER A 121 6.38 -3.54 18.19
C SER A 121 5.93 -3.56 19.65
N ASN A 122 4.68 -3.21 19.92
CA ASN A 122 4.00 -3.55 21.19
C ASN A 122 3.42 -4.98 21.09
N ASN A 123 4.29 -5.93 20.75
CA ASN A 123 3.95 -7.30 20.32
C ASN A 123 3.37 -8.23 21.40
N SER A 124 2.89 -7.72 22.52
CA SER A 124 2.39 -8.56 23.61
C SER A 124 0.90 -8.92 23.51
N ASN A 125 0.22 -8.61 22.40
CA ASN A 125 -1.21 -8.90 22.22
C ASN A 125 -1.49 -9.97 21.15
N SER A 126 -2.61 -10.68 21.31
CA SER A 126 -3.04 -11.76 20.41
C SER A 126 -3.50 -11.29 19.03
N PHE A 127 -3.81 -10.00 18.87
CA PHE A 127 -4.24 -9.44 17.58
C PHE A 127 -3.11 -9.49 16.54
N VAL A 128 -1.88 -9.16 16.94
CA VAL A 128 -0.71 -9.18 16.04
C VAL A 128 -0.44 -10.61 15.53
N THR A 129 -0.52 -11.61 16.41
CA THR A 129 -0.34 -13.02 16.03
C THR A 129 -1.32 -13.46 14.94
N ILE A 130 -2.58 -13.01 15.02
CA ILE A 130 -3.62 -13.31 14.03
C ILE A 130 -3.38 -12.51 12.74
N ALA A 131 -3.17 -11.20 12.85
CA ALA A 131 -3.04 -10.31 11.70
C ALA A 131 -1.85 -10.66 10.81
N PHE A 132 -0.73 -11.08 11.42
CA PHE A 132 0.50 -11.43 10.71
C PHE A 132 0.74 -12.94 10.59
N HIS A 133 -0.22 -13.77 11.00
CA HIS A 133 -0.15 -15.24 10.95
C HIS A 133 1.14 -15.81 11.57
N TYR A 134 1.54 -15.29 12.74
CA TYR A 134 2.70 -15.82 13.45
C TYR A 134 2.40 -17.19 14.06
N THR A 135 3.36 -18.11 13.93
CA THR A 135 3.37 -19.35 14.72
C THR A 135 3.74 -19.03 16.16
N ASP A 136 3.38 -19.91 17.10
CA ASP A 136 3.80 -19.79 18.50
C ASP A 136 5.33 -19.70 18.64
N GLU A 137 6.05 -20.43 17.80
CA GLU A 137 7.52 -20.40 17.74
C GLU A 137 8.04 -19.01 17.35
N ASN A 138 7.55 -18.44 16.25
CA ASN A 138 7.96 -17.11 15.78
C ASN A 138 7.58 -16.02 16.78
N PHE A 139 6.37 -16.11 17.36
CA PHE A 139 5.88 -15.15 18.35
C PHE A 139 6.73 -15.16 19.62
N ASN A 140 7.09 -16.35 20.13
CA ASN A 140 7.93 -16.47 21.32
C ASN A 140 9.36 -15.98 21.07
N ALA A 141 9.92 -16.23 19.87
CA ALA A 141 11.26 -15.76 19.52
C ALA A 141 11.38 -14.22 19.52
N ILE A 142 10.30 -13.49 19.19
CA ILE A 142 10.31 -12.02 19.10
C ILE A 142 9.78 -11.32 20.35
N SER A 143 8.99 -12.01 21.18
CA SER A 143 8.28 -11.38 22.32
C SER A 143 8.92 -11.65 23.68
N LEU A 144 9.79 -12.66 23.78
CA LEU A 144 10.48 -12.96 25.03
C LEU A 144 11.69 -12.01 25.22
N PRO A 145 11.96 -11.55 26.46
CA PRO A 145 13.12 -10.72 26.74
C PRO A 145 14.42 -11.46 26.36
N LEU A 146 15.37 -10.73 25.78
CA LEU A 146 16.72 -11.23 25.55
C LEU A 146 17.36 -11.57 26.91
N ASN A 147 17.78 -12.82 27.08
CA ASN A 147 18.55 -13.27 28.25
C ASN A 147 19.93 -12.64 28.31
#